data_AF-A0A5C7PNG0-F1
#
_entry.id   AF-A0A5C7PNG0-F1
#
_cell.length_a   1.000
_cell.length_b   1.000
_cell.length_c   1.000
_cell.angle_alpha   90.00
_cell.angle_beta   90.00
_cell.angle_gamma   90.00
#
_symmetry.space_group_name_H-M   'P 1'
#
loop_
_entity.id
_entity.type
_entity.pdbx_description
1 polymer ?
#
loop_
_entity_poly.entity_id
_entity_poly.type
_entity_poly.pdbx_seq_one_letter_code
_entity_poly.pdbx_strand_id
1 'polypeptide(L)'
;DLSEFNILLAADGPIIIDFPQAVDAAQNNHAASLLERDVQNLADFFGRFAPELSETRYGKEIWALYAKGELTPETVLTGRFVDSTKKADVRGVLREIDAAIKEEMQRRERMQEQE
;
A
#
# COMPACT_ATOMS: atom_id res chain seq x y z
N ASP A 1 -6.57 5.53 -9.44
CA ASP A 1 -6.87 5.00 -10.78
C ASP A 1 -5.96 5.67 -11.80
N LEU A 2 -4.66 5.51 -11.60
CA LEU A 2 -3.66 6.22 -12.39
C LEU A 2 -3.49 5.56 -13.77
N SER A 3 -3.47 6.39 -14.80
CA SER A 3 -3.24 6.02 -16.19
C SER A 3 -2.50 7.13 -16.95
N GLU A 4 -2.10 6.88 -18.18
CA GLU A 4 -1.51 7.88 -19.08
C GLU A 4 -2.41 9.10 -19.29
N PHE A 5 -3.74 8.93 -19.18
CA PHE A 5 -4.70 10.02 -19.35
C PHE A 5 -4.72 10.97 -18.17
N ASN A 6 -4.24 10.52 -16.99
CA ASN A 6 -4.19 11.30 -15.76
C ASN A 6 -2.81 11.96 -15.54
N ILE A 7 -1.96 12.00 -16.57
CA ILE A 7 -0.64 12.63 -16.51
C ILE A 7 -0.56 13.70 -17.60
N LEU A 8 -0.35 14.95 -17.18
CA LEU A 8 -0.10 16.08 -18.08
C LEU A 8 1.40 16.38 -18.13
N LEU A 9 1.90 16.80 -19.30
CA LEU A 9 3.28 17.24 -19.43
C LEU A 9 3.35 18.77 -19.36
N ALA A 10 4.01 19.31 -18.34
CA ALA A 10 4.28 20.73 -18.17
C ALA A 10 5.75 21.05 -18.49
N ALA A 11 6.11 22.33 -18.47
CA ALA A 11 7.46 22.79 -18.82
C ALA A 11 8.54 22.31 -17.83
N ASP A 12 8.15 22.02 -16.59
CA ASP A 12 8.98 21.58 -15.48
C ASP A 12 8.91 20.06 -15.24
N GLY A 13 8.02 19.34 -15.92
CA GLY A 13 7.91 17.88 -15.84
C GLY A 13 6.47 17.36 -15.89
N PRO A 14 6.27 16.06 -15.62
CA PRO A 14 4.95 15.45 -15.56
C PRO A 14 4.18 15.92 -14.31
N ILE A 15 2.90 16.22 -14.49
CA ILE A 15 1.95 16.58 -13.44
C ILE A 15 0.86 15.51 -13.39
N ILE A 16 0.64 14.92 -12.22
CA ILE A 16 -0.46 13.98 -12.00
C ILE A 16 -1.72 14.76 -11.65
N ILE A 17 -2.83 14.41 -12.29
CA ILE A 17 -4.14 15.03 -12.08
C ILE A 17 -5.17 13.98 -11.66
N ASP A 18 -6.37 14.47 -11.33
CA ASP A 18 -7.57 13.64 -11.10
C ASP A 18 -7.45 12.69 -9.90
N PHE A 19 -7.47 13.28 -8.70
CA PHE A 19 -7.43 12.57 -7.42
C PHE A 19 -8.78 12.37 -6.68
N PRO A 20 -10.00 12.50 -7.27
CA PRO A 20 -11.24 12.30 -6.50
C PRO A 20 -11.38 10.87 -5.95
N GLN A 21 -10.68 9.91 -6.56
CA GLN A 21 -10.61 8.50 -6.11
C GLN A 21 -9.36 8.21 -5.24
N ALA A 22 -8.61 9.23 -4.83
CA ALA A 22 -7.47 9.04 -3.95
C ALA A 22 -7.95 8.55 -2.57
N VAL A 23 -7.25 7.55 -2.05
CA VAL A 23 -7.55 6.94 -0.75
C VAL A 23 -6.39 7.18 0.20
N ASP A 24 -6.70 7.33 1.48
CA ASP A 24 -5.68 7.36 2.53
C ASP A 24 -5.04 5.96 2.65
N ALA A 25 -3.74 5.89 2.38
CA ALA A 25 -2.99 4.65 2.38
C ALA A 25 -2.87 4.01 3.77
N ALA A 26 -2.92 4.80 4.86
CA ALA A 26 -2.88 4.28 6.22
C ALA A 26 -4.25 3.73 6.69
N GLN A 27 -5.35 4.18 6.09
CA GLN A 27 -6.70 3.83 6.50
C GLN A 27 -7.41 2.86 5.55
N ASN A 28 -6.78 2.45 4.45
CA ASN A 28 -7.37 1.56 3.46
C ASN A 28 -6.54 0.28 3.27
N ASN A 29 -7.10 -0.86 3.67
CA ASN A 29 -6.47 -2.19 3.53
C ASN A 29 -6.15 -2.55 2.07
N HIS A 30 -6.83 -1.95 1.10
CA HIS A 30 -6.59 -2.15 -0.34
C HIS A 30 -5.60 -1.15 -0.95
N ALA A 31 -5.06 -0.21 -0.17
CA ALA A 31 -4.15 0.83 -0.68
C ALA A 31 -2.93 0.23 -1.40
N ALA A 32 -2.34 -0.84 -0.84
CA ALA A 32 -1.22 -1.55 -1.45
C ALA A 32 -1.54 -2.04 -2.85
N SER A 33 -2.66 -2.75 -3.00
CA SER A 33 -3.09 -3.30 -4.29
C SER A 33 -3.52 -2.23 -5.28
N LEU A 34 -4.11 -1.14 -4.80
CA LEU A 34 -4.49 0.00 -5.65
C LEU A 34 -3.24 0.69 -6.20
N LEU A 35 -2.24 0.95 -5.35
CA LEU A 35 -0.96 1.52 -5.77
C LEU A 35 -0.24 0.60 -6.76
N GLU A 36 -0.14 -0.70 -6.45
CA GLU A 36 0.53 -1.66 -7.33
C GLU A 36 -0.12 -1.71 -8.71
N ARG A 37 -1.46 -1.77 -8.75
CA ARG A 37 -2.24 -1.71 -10.00
C ARG A 37 -1.98 -0.42 -10.78
N ASP A 38 -2.06 0.73 -10.10
CA ASP A 38 -1.90 2.04 -10.71
C ASP A 38 -0.48 2.22 -11.29
N VAL A 39 0.56 1.76 -10.58
CA VAL A 39 1.94 1.77 -11.09
C VAL A 39 2.13 0.76 -12.23
N GLN A 40 1.50 -0.42 -12.15
CA GLN A 40 1.55 -1.42 -13.22
C GLN A 40 0.92 -0.90 -14.51
N ASN A 41 -0.23 -0.21 -14.43
CA ASN A 41 -0.87 0.40 -15.61
C ASN A 41 0.09 1.35 -16.33
N LEU A 42 0.83 2.17 -15.59
CA LEU A 42 1.85 3.06 -16.16
C LEU A 42 3.01 2.27 -16.76
N ALA A 43 3.52 1.25 -16.06
CA ALA A 43 4.61 0.41 -16.57
C ALA A 43 4.21 -0.33 -17.86
N ASP A 44 2.96 -0.77 -17.98
CA ASP A 44 2.44 -1.45 -19.17
C ASP A 44 2.28 -0.48 -20.35
N PHE A 45 1.81 0.75 -20.09
CA PHE A 45 1.67 1.77 -21.11
C PHE A 45 3.05 2.26 -21.60
N PHE A 46 3.90 2.72 -20.67
CA PHE A 46 5.22 3.23 -21.01
C PHE A 46 6.20 2.14 -21.44
N GLY A 47 5.98 0.89 -21.04
CA GLY A 47 6.73 -0.29 -21.48
C GLY A 47 6.70 -0.51 -22.99
N ARG A 48 5.68 0.02 -23.68
CA ARG A 48 5.63 0.02 -25.16
C ARG A 48 6.73 0.88 -25.79
N PHE A 49 7.25 1.85 -25.04
CA PHE A 49 8.29 2.79 -25.47
C PHE A 49 9.64 2.52 -24.78
N ALA A 50 9.61 2.02 -23.55
CA ALA A 50 10.77 1.66 -22.73
C ALA A 50 10.55 0.25 -22.12
N PRO A 51 10.84 -0.83 -22.88
CA PRO A 51 10.53 -2.21 -22.47
C PRO A 51 11.09 -2.62 -21.12
N GLU A 52 12.21 -2.01 -20.71
CA GLU A 52 12.82 -2.22 -19.40
C GLU A 52 11.86 -1.93 -18.23
N LEU A 53 10.86 -1.05 -18.40
CA LEU A 53 9.87 -0.73 -17.37
C LEU A 53 8.96 -1.93 -17.05
N SER A 54 8.68 -2.79 -18.03
CA SER A 54 7.82 -3.97 -17.84
C SER A 54 8.46 -5.03 -16.95
N GLU A 55 9.78 -4.99 -16.75
CA GLU A 55 10.52 -5.89 -15.85
C GLU A 55 10.64 -5.32 -14.42
N THR A 56 10.26 -4.06 -14.22
CA THR A 56 10.38 -3.39 -12.92
C THR A 56 9.20 -3.69 -12.00
N ARG A 57 9.44 -3.55 -10.70
CA ARG A 57 8.48 -3.80 -9.62
C ARG A 57 8.32 -2.57 -8.72
N TYR A 58 8.28 -1.38 -9.34
CA TYR A 58 8.21 -0.09 -8.63
C TYR A 58 7.03 -0.01 -7.66
N GLY A 59 5.85 -0.54 -8.01
CA GLY A 59 4.68 -0.49 -7.13
C GLY A 59 4.92 -1.17 -5.78
N LYS A 60 5.55 -2.35 -5.80
CA LYS A 60 5.90 -3.07 -4.56
C LYS A 60 7.05 -2.42 -3.80
N GLU A 61 8.05 -1.90 -4.51
CA GLU A 61 9.18 -1.17 -3.90
C GLU A 61 8.70 0.09 -3.16
N ILE A 62 7.90 0.93 -3.82
CA ILE A 62 7.31 2.15 -3.24
C ILE A 62 6.46 1.79 -2.01
N TRP A 63 5.59 0.77 -2.14
CA TRP A 63 4.76 0.35 -1.01
C TRP A 63 5.58 -0.12 0.19
N ALA A 64 6.65 -0.89 -0.06
CA ALA A 64 7.49 -1.40 1.01
C ALA A 64 8.27 -0.29 1.73
N LEU A 65 8.74 0.72 1.00
CA LEU A 65 9.36 1.92 1.57
C LEU A 65 8.35 2.72 2.39
N TYR A 66 7.14 2.91 1.85
CA TYR A 66 6.06 3.61 2.55
C TYR A 66 5.68 2.90 3.85
N ALA A 67 5.46 1.58 3.80
CA ALA A 67 5.07 0.76 4.95
C ALA A 67 6.14 0.72 6.06
N LYS A 68 7.41 0.97 5.73
CA LYS A 68 8.51 1.12 6.69
C LYS A 68 8.71 2.54 7.20
N GLY A 69 8.03 3.54 6.62
CA GLY A 69 8.27 4.95 6.90
C GLY A 69 9.59 5.48 6.31
N GLU A 70 10.13 4.81 5.30
CA GLU A 70 11.42 5.13 4.65
C GLU A 70 11.23 5.85 3.28
N LEU A 71 9.99 6.02 2.83
CA LEU A 71 9.69 6.71 1.57
C LEU A 71 9.83 8.23 1.75
N THR A 72 10.78 8.81 1.03
CA THR A 72 11.04 10.26 0.98
C THR A 72 11.07 10.74 -0.48
N PRO A 73 10.86 12.04 -0.75
CA PRO A 73 11.00 12.59 -2.12
C PRO A 73 12.37 12.33 -2.75
N GLU A 74 13.41 12.18 -1.93
CA GLU A 74 14.80 11.93 -2.35
C GLU A 74 15.12 10.44 -2.52
N THR A 75 14.19 9.53 -2.17
CA THR A 75 14.43 8.09 -2.25
C THR A 75 14.60 7.65 -3.71
N VAL A 76 15.78 7.15 -4.05
CA VAL A 76 16.07 6.61 -5.39
C VAL A 76 15.49 5.21 -5.49
N LEU A 77 14.53 5.03 -6.39
CA LEU A 77 13.92 3.74 -6.68
C LEU A 77 14.80 2.93 -7.64
N THR A 78 14.88 1.63 -7.39
CA THR A 78 15.71 0.69 -8.16
C THR A 78 14.91 -0.14 -9.17
N GLY A 79 13.59 -0.16 -9.03
CA GLY A 79 12.69 -1.01 -9.81
C GLY A 79 12.76 -2.47 -9.41
N ARG A 80 13.51 -2.83 -8.34
CA ARG A 80 13.69 -4.22 -7.91
C ARG A 80 13.02 -4.44 -6.57
N PHE A 81 12.23 -5.51 -6.49
CA PHE A 81 11.58 -5.91 -5.25
C PHE A 81 11.65 -7.43 -5.08
N VAL A 82 12.03 -7.87 -3.89
CA VAL A 82 12.06 -9.29 -3.52
C VAL A 82 10.86 -9.57 -2.63
N ASP A 83 9.96 -10.42 -3.12
CA ASP A 83 8.79 -10.85 -2.34
C ASP A 83 9.23 -11.61 -1.08
N SER A 84 8.59 -11.28 0.05
CA SER A 84 8.81 -12.02 1.29
C SER A 84 8.22 -13.42 1.17
N THR A 85 9.03 -14.44 1.37
CA THR A 85 8.59 -15.85 1.46
C THR A 85 8.15 -16.24 2.88
N LYS A 86 8.21 -15.30 3.84
CA LYS A 86 7.83 -15.55 5.23
C LYS A 86 6.31 -15.74 5.32
N LYS A 87 5.89 -16.90 5.83
CA LYS A 87 4.46 -17.16 6.12
C LYS A 87 3.98 -16.18 7.20
N ALA A 88 2.83 -15.56 6.98
CA ALA A 88 2.16 -14.75 7.98
C ALA A 88 1.78 -15.61 9.19
N ASP A 89 2.01 -15.12 10.42
CA ASP A 89 1.59 -15.80 11.65
C ASP A 89 0.10 -15.53 11.93
N VAL A 90 -0.75 -16.20 11.16
CA VAL A 90 -2.22 -16.12 11.33
C VAL A 90 -2.64 -16.57 12.73
N ARG A 91 -1.91 -17.52 13.33
CA ARG A 91 -2.21 -18.00 14.69
C ARG A 91 -1.89 -16.94 15.73
N GLY A 92 -0.85 -16.15 15.54
CA GLY A 92 -0.52 -14.99 16.38
C GLY A 92 -1.66 -13.99 16.43
N VAL A 93 -2.15 -13.58 15.26
CA VAL A 93 -3.26 -12.63 15.14
C VAL A 93 -4.52 -13.15 15.83
N LEU A 94 -4.88 -14.42 15.62
CA LEU A 94 -6.05 -15.03 16.29
C LEU A 94 -5.92 -15.02 17.81
N ARG A 95 -4.72 -15.29 18.36
CA ARG A 95 -4.49 -15.24 19.82
C ARG A 95 -4.70 -13.85 20.40
N GLU A 96 -4.26 -12.80 19.68
CA GLU A 96 -4.45 -11.42 20.12
C GLU A 96 -5.93 -11.00 20.10
N ILE A 97 -6.67 -11.41 19.07
CA ILE A 97 -8.13 -11.18 18.98
C ILE A 97 -8.85 -11.86 20.13
N ASP A 98 -8.56 -13.13 20.39
CA ASP A 98 -9.17 -13.89 21.49
C ASP A 98 -8.89 -13.24 22.86
N ALA A 99 -7.67 -12.74 23.07
CA ALA A 99 -7.29 -12.02 24.28
C ALA A 99 -8.11 -10.73 24.46
N ALA A 100 -8.22 -9.91 23.40
CA ALA A 100 -8.99 -8.67 23.43
C ALA A 100 -10.49 -8.92 23.70
N ILE A 101 -11.07 -9.97 23.10
CA ILE A 101 -12.45 -10.37 23.34
C ILE A 101 -12.66 -10.76 24.81
N LYS A 102 -11.72 -11.55 25.38
CA LYS A 102 -11.81 -11.98 26.77
C LYS A 102 -11.67 -10.83 27.76
N GLU A 103 -10.78 -9.87 27.50
CA GLU A 103 -10.63 -8.67 28.33
C GLU A 103 -11.91 -7.82 28.33
N GLU A 104 -12.55 -7.65 27.16
CA GLU A 104 -13.81 -6.92 27.05
C GLU A 104 -14.97 -7.65 27.75
N MET A 105 -15.03 -8.99 27.68
CA MET A 105 -16.01 -9.78 28.45
C MET A 105 -15.84 -9.55 29.96
N GLN A 106 -14.61 -9.68 30.48
CA GLN A 106 -14.32 -9.46 31.90
C GLN A 106 -14.61 -8.01 32.35
N ARG A 107 -14.46 -7.04 31.45
CA ARG A 107 -14.83 -5.65 31.73
C ARG A 107 -16.35 -5.50 31.86
N ARG A 108 -17.13 -6.13 30.99
CA ARG A 108 -18.59 -6.10 31.03
C ARG A 108 -19.15 -6.79 32.27
N GLU A 109 -18.61 -7.95 32.63
CA GLU A 109 -18.99 -8.66 33.86
C GLU A 109 -18.79 -7.79 35.11
N ARG A 110 -17.62 -7.13 35.23
CA ARG A 110 -17.37 -6.20 36.35
C ARG A 110 -18.31 -5.01 36.39
N MET A 111 -18.80 -4.52 35.25
CA MET A 111 -19.80 -3.45 35.23
C MET A 111 -21.18 -3.94 35.66
N GLN A 112 -21.55 -5.17 35.28
CA GLN A 112 -22.82 -5.79 35.69
C GLN A 112 -22.85 -6.19 37.16
N GLU A 113 -21.71 -6.56 37.75
CA GLU A 113 -21.60 -6.84 39.20
C GLU A 113 -21.64 -5.56 40.07
N GLN A 114 -21.48 -4.38 39.46
CA GLN A 114 -21.52 -3.08 40.16
C GLN A 114 -22.88 -2.35 40.05
N GLU A 115 -23.84 -2.90 39.30
CA GLU A 115 -25.25 -2.49 39.30
C GLU A 115 -26.08 -3.29 40.31
#